data_AF-H0QHW8-F1
#
_entry.id   AF-H0QHW8-F1
#
_cell.length_a   1.000
_cell.length_b   1.000
_cell.length_c   1.000
_cell.angle_alpha   90.00
_cell.angle_beta   90.00
_cell.angle_gamma   90.00
#
_symmetry.space_group_name_H-M   'P 1'
#
loop_
_entity.id
_entity.type
_entity.pdbx_description
1 polymer ?
#
loop_
_entity_poly.entity_id
_entity_poly.type
_entity_poly.pdbx_seq_one_letter_code
_entity_poly.pdbx_strand_id
1 'polypeptide(L)'
;MAQHFDSVDDYIAQFPADVQDVLQEVRRRRRAAVPGSGEKISYGIPTVTLGGKYVVYFAGWARHISVYPVPSGDDAFQADVAPFRAAKGTLNSR
;
A
#
# COMPACT_ATOMS: atom_id res chain seq x y z
N MET A 1 -19.71 -2.16 -10.45
CA MET A 1 -19.91 -1.02 -9.53
C MET A 1 -18.62 -0.82 -8.76
N ALA A 2 -18.12 0.41 -8.63
CA ALA A 2 -16.93 0.67 -7.82
C ALA A 2 -17.25 0.28 -6.37
N GLN A 3 -16.48 -0.65 -5.80
CA GLN A 3 -16.63 -1.04 -4.40
C GLN A 3 -16.34 0.18 -3.53
N HIS A 4 -17.29 0.53 -2.66
CA HIS A 4 -17.12 1.59 -1.67
C HIS A 4 -16.62 0.95 -0.38
N PHE A 5 -15.59 1.54 0.21
CA PHE A 5 -15.01 1.08 1.47
C PHE A 5 -15.00 2.27 2.42
N ASP A 6 -15.61 2.11 3.58
CA ASP A 6 -15.65 3.16 4.61
C ASP A 6 -14.34 3.22 5.40
N SER A 7 -13.62 2.09 5.46
CA SER A 7 -12.33 1.97 6.13
C SER A 7 -11.35 1.05 5.40
N VAL A 8 -10.07 1.15 5.78
CA VAL A 8 -9.03 0.20 5.34
C VAL A 8 -9.32 -1.21 5.83
N ASP A 9 -9.96 -1.35 6.99
CA ASP A 9 -10.36 -2.65 7.53
C ASP A 9 -11.44 -3.30 6.66
N ASP A 10 -12.43 -2.53 6.20
CA ASP A 10 -13.44 -3.02 5.24
C ASP A 10 -12.80 -3.41 3.90
N TYR A 11 -11.77 -2.68 3.48
CA TYR A 11 -11.01 -3.03 2.28
C TYR A 11 -10.32 -4.38 2.41
N ILE A 12 -9.62 -4.61 3.53
CA ILE A 12 -8.91 -5.85 3.77
C ILE A 12 -9.91 -7.01 3.89
N ALA A 13 -11.05 -6.81 4.56
CA ALA A 13 -12.05 -7.85 4.79
C ALA A 13 -12.66 -8.46 3.51
N GLN A 14 -12.56 -7.79 2.35
CA GLN A 14 -13.05 -8.31 1.07
C GLN A 14 -12.13 -9.36 0.44
N PHE A 15 -10.92 -9.54 0.96
CA PHE A 15 -9.98 -10.52 0.45
C PHE A 15 -10.05 -11.85 1.23
N PRO A 16 -9.61 -12.97 0.66
CA PRO A 16 -9.46 -14.22 1.40
C PRO A 16 -8.40 -14.11 2.51
N ALA A 17 -8.47 -14.96 3.54
CA ALA A 17 -7.69 -14.83 4.77
C ALA A 17 -6.17 -14.74 4.56
N ASP A 18 -5.64 -15.51 3.61
CA ASP A 18 -4.22 -15.48 3.23
C ASP A 18 -3.79 -14.09 2.73
N VAL A 19 -4.60 -13.45 1.90
CA VAL A 19 -4.34 -12.08 1.41
C VAL A 19 -4.56 -11.04 2.51
N GLN A 20 -5.53 -11.26 3.40
CA GLN A 20 -5.73 -10.40 4.58
C GLN A 20 -4.48 -10.35 5.46
N ASP A 21 -3.87 -11.51 5.73
CA ASP A 21 -2.67 -11.61 6.56
C ASP A 21 -1.51 -10.81 5.97
N VAL A 22 -1.30 -10.90 4.65
CA VAL A 22 -0.26 -10.13 3.95
C VAL A 22 -0.58 -8.63 3.99
N LEU A 23 -1.83 -8.22 3.74
CA LEU A 23 -2.22 -6.80 3.78
C LEU A 23 -2.06 -6.20 5.18
N GLN A 24 -2.40 -6.97 6.22
CA GLN A 24 -2.20 -6.55 7.61
C GLN A 24 -0.71 -6.47 7.96
N GLU A 25 0.12 -7.38 7.46
CA GLU A 25 1.57 -7.30 7.64
C GLU A 25 2.17 -6.06 6.99
N VAL A 26 1.77 -5.73 5.75
CA VAL A 26 2.18 -4.48 5.09
C VAL A 26 1.74 -3.27 5.90
N ARG A 27 0.51 -3.26 6.41
CA ARG A 27 -0.02 -2.19 7.27
C ARG A 27 0.81 -2.03 8.54
N ARG A 28 1.15 -3.14 9.22
CA ARG A 28 2.00 -3.15 10.43
C ARG A 28 3.39 -2.58 10.14
N ARG A 29 4.08 -3.11 9.13
CA ARG A 29 5.43 -2.66 8.75
C ARG A 29 5.46 -1.18 8.40
N ARG A 30 4.44 -0.71 7.69
CA ARG A 30 4.32 0.70 7.33
C ARG A 30 4.14 1.61 8.56
N ARG A 31 3.28 1.22 9.51
CA ARG A 31 3.09 1.96 10.77
C ARG A 31 4.37 2.00 11.60
N ALA A 32 5.16 0.92 11.59
CA ALA A 32 6.45 0.87 12.25
C ALA A 32 7.50 1.77 11.56
N ALA A 33 7.53 1.77 10.22
CA ALA A 33 8.46 2.59 9.45
C ALA A 33 8.14 4.09 9.51
N VAL A 34 6.86 4.45 9.59
CA VAL A 34 6.40 5.85 9.69
C VAL A 34 5.41 6.01 10.86
N PRO A 35 5.91 6.10 12.11
CA PRO A 35 5.09 6.35 13.28
C PRO A 35 4.31 7.66 13.13
N GLY A 36 3.01 7.63 13.45
CA GLY A 36 2.12 8.80 13.29
C GLY A 36 1.54 8.98 11.88
N SER A 37 1.80 8.06 10.96
CA SER A 37 1.05 8.02 9.69
C SER A 37 -0.42 7.64 9.93
N GLY A 38 -1.33 8.39 9.30
CA GLY A 38 -2.75 8.08 9.22
C GLY A 38 -3.07 7.18 8.04
N GLU A 39 -4.33 6.77 7.96
CA GLU A 39 -4.88 5.92 6.90
C GLU A 39 -6.25 6.44 6.50
N LYS A 40 -6.58 6.32 5.21
CA LYS A 40 -7.91 6.62 4.67
C LYS A 40 -8.18 5.76 3.43
N ILE A 41 -9.42 5.73 2.98
CA ILE A 41 -9.76 5.26 1.64
C ILE A 41 -9.77 6.45 0.67
N SER A 42 -9.17 6.29 -0.50
CA SER A 42 -9.18 7.26 -1.60
C SER A 42 -9.25 6.49 -2.90
N TYR A 43 -10.13 6.85 -3.83
CA TYR A 43 -10.29 6.08 -5.08
C TYR A 43 -10.60 4.58 -4.85
N GLY A 44 -11.24 4.23 -3.73
CA GLY A 44 -11.57 2.85 -3.37
C GLY A 44 -10.37 2.00 -2.92
N ILE A 45 -9.24 2.61 -2.58
CA ILE A 45 -8.03 1.92 -2.12
C ILE A 45 -7.46 2.52 -0.83
N PRO A 46 -6.78 1.72 -0.01
CA PRO A 46 -6.03 2.20 1.14
C PRO A 46 -4.96 3.23 0.77
N THR A 47 -5.00 4.35 1.48
CA THR A 47 -4.10 5.50 1.32
C THR A 47 -3.51 5.87 2.66
N VAL A 48 -2.20 6.03 2.67
CA VAL A 48 -1.37 6.45 3.79
C VAL A 48 -1.29 7.97 3.79
N THR A 49 -1.57 8.56 4.94
CA THR A 49 -1.50 10.00 5.12
C THR A 49 -0.44 10.39 6.14
N LEU A 50 0.25 11.50 5.91
CA LEU A 50 1.20 12.08 6.87
C LEU A 50 0.93 13.57 6.97
N GLY A 51 0.61 14.06 8.17
CA GLY A 51 0.25 15.46 8.38
C GLY A 51 -0.91 15.92 7.49
N GLY A 52 -1.89 15.04 7.22
CA GLY A 52 -3.03 15.32 6.35
C GLY A 52 -2.78 15.24 4.84
N LYS A 53 -1.54 14.98 4.39
CA LYS A 53 -1.19 14.82 2.97
C LYS A 53 -1.14 13.36 2.56
N TYR A 54 -1.49 13.06 1.31
CA TYR A 54 -1.42 11.70 0.75
C TYR A 54 0.01 11.40 0.33
N VAL A 55 0.58 10.32 0.85
CA VAL A 55 2.00 10.01 0.64
C VAL A 55 2.16 8.72 -0.15
N VAL A 56 1.40 7.69 0.21
CA VAL A 56 1.49 6.37 -0.40
C VAL A 56 0.09 5.75 -0.48
N TYR A 57 -0.18 5.03 -1.54
CA TYR A 57 -1.34 4.18 -1.78
C TYR A 57 -0.84 2.74 -1.79
N PHE A 58 -1.64 1.82 -1.26
CA PHE A 58 -1.38 0.41 -1.39
C PHE A 58 -2.66 -0.32 -1.77
N ALA A 59 -2.57 -1.24 -2.72
CA ALA A 59 -3.69 -2.01 -3.22
C ALA A 59 -3.37 -3.51 -3.18
N GLY A 60 -4.27 -4.29 -2.61
CA GLY A 60 -4.23 -5.74 -2.66
C GLY A 60 -4.75 -6.24 -4.01
N TRP A 61 -3.98 -7.10 -4.67
CA TRP A 61 -4.41 -7.86 -5.84
C TRP A 61 -4.30 -9.35 -5.53
N ALA A 62 -5.01 -10.17 -6.29
CA ALA A 62 -5.12 -11.61 -6.05
C ALA A 62 -3.77 -12.36 -5.92
N ARG A 63 -2.68 -11.82 -6.47
CA ARG A 63 -1.34 -12.44 -6.41
C ARG A 63 -0.21 -11.48 -6.09
N HIS A 64 -0.51 -10.23 -5.75
CA HIS A 64 0.52 -9.25 -5.39
C HIS A 64 -0.07 -8.04 -4.68
N ILE A 65 0.76 -7.29 -3.97
CA ILE A 65 0.38 -5.99 -3.43
C ILE A 65 1.09 -4.91 -4.24
N SER A 66 0.32 -3.92 -4.70
CA SER A 66 0.86 -2.76 -5.40
C SER A 66 1.05 -1.60 -4.43
N VAL A 67 2.18 -0.89 -4.52
CA VAL A 67 2.46 0.34 -3.75
C VAL A 67 2.82 1.48 -4.70
N TYR A 68 2.19 2.65 -4.53
CA TYR A 68 2.40 3.83 -5.39
C TYR A 68 2.04 5.14 -4.68
N PRO A 69 2.54 6.32 -5.07
CA PRO A 69 3.70 6.49 -5.92
C PRO A 69 4.97 6.02 -5.19
N VAL A 70 5.85 5.34 -5.92
CA VAL A 70 7.20 5.07 -5.45
C VAL A 70 8.03 6.33 -5.65
N PRO A 71 8.58 6.94 -4.60
CA PRO A 71 9.44 8.10 -4.76
C PRO A 71 10.67 7.75 -5.60
N SER A 72 11.26 8.74 -6.27
CA SER A 72 12.51 8.56 -7.03
C SER A 72 13.70 8.19 -6.13
N GLY A 73 13.62 8.43 -4.82
CA GLY A 73 14.61 7.99 -3.82
C GLY A 73 16.06 8.39 -4.14
N ASP A 74 17.00 7.76 -3.45
CA ASP A 74 18.42 7.74 -3.78
C ASP A 74 18.78 6.43 -4.51
N ASP A 75 20.03 6.30 -4.99
CA ASP A 75 20.45 5.14 -5.78
C ASP A 75 20.39 3.82 -4.98
N ALA A 76 20.59 3.88 -3.67
CA ALA A 76 20.45 2.73 -2.77
C ALA A 76 18.99 2.27 -2.70
N PHE A 77 18.06 3.21 -2.50
CA PHE A 77 16.63 2.92 -2.56
C PHE A 77 16.21 2.40 -3.93
N GLN A 78 16.76 2.94 -5.03
CA GLN A 78 16.45 2.43 -6.37
C GLN A 78 16.95 1.00 -6.59
N ALA A 79 18.11 0.64 -6.05
CA ALA A 79 18.63 -0.74 -6.10
C ALA A 79 17.74 -1.71 -5.30
N ASP A 80 17.32 -1.32 -4.10
CA ASP A 80 16.48 -2.15 -3.23
C ASP A 80 15.06 -2.38 -3.80
N VAL A 81 14.51 -1.40 -4.50
CA VAL A 81 13.15 -1.51 -5.07
C VAL A 81 13.13 -2.05 -6.51
N ALA A 82 14.28 -2.15 -7.17
CA ALA A 82 14.40 -2.64 -8.56
C ALA A 82 13.74 -4.02 -8.78
N PRO A 83 13.90 -5.02 -7.89
CA PRO A 83 13.28 -6.34 -8.07
C PRO A 83 11.75 -6.31 -8.04
N PHE A 84 11.15 -5.29 -7.43
CA PHE A 84 9.71 -5.17 -7.23
C PHE A 84 9.06 -4.20 -8.20
N ARG A 85 9.82 -3.48 -9.03
CA ARG A 85 9.29 -2.42 -9.90
C ARG A 85 8.46 -3.00 -11.05
N ALA A 86 7.16 -2.72 -11.04
CA ALA A 86 6.22 -3.18 -12.07
C ALA A 86 5.93 -2.11 -13.14
N ALA A 87 5.92 -0.83 -12.75
CA ALA A 87 5.73 0.32 -13.65
C ALA A 87 6.37 1.58 -13.05
N LYS A 88 6.40 2.70 -13.80
CA LYS A 88 6.91 3.98 -13.31
C LYS A 88 6.08 4.44 -12.09
N GLY A 89 6.64 4.27 -10.89
CA GLY A 89 5.99 4.64 -9.64
C GLY A 89 5.15 3.53 -9.00
N THR A 90 5.28 2.26 -9.43
CA THR A 90 4.54 1.11 -8.87
C THR A 90 5.46 -0.05 -8.52
N LEU A 91 5.39 -0.56 -7.30
CA LEU A 91 6.02 -1.84 -6.89
C LEU A 91 4.96 -2.93 -6.76
N ASN A 92 5.29 -4.16 -7.17
CA ASN A 92 4.51 -5.37 -6.94
C ASN A 92 5.36 -6.41 -6.18
N SER A 93 4.92 -6.83 -5.00
CA SER A 93 5.48 -8.02 -4.34
C SER A 93 4.73 -9.26 -4.83
N ARG A 94 5.41 -10.19 -5.51
CA ARG A 94 4.86 -11.51 -5.86
C ARG A 94 4.71 -12.40 -4.63
#